data_AF-R7VHM9-F1
#
_entry.id   AF-R7VHM9-F1
#
_cell.length_a   1.000
_cell.length_b   1.000
_cell.length_c   1.000
_cell.angle_alpha   90.00
_cell.angle_beta   90.00
_cell.angle_gamma   90.00
#
_symmetry.space_group_name_H-M   'P 1'
#
loop_
_entity.id
_entity.type
_entity.pdbx_description
1 polymer ?
#
loop_
_entity_poly.entity_id
_entity_poly.type
_entity_poly.pdbx_seq_one_letter_code
_entity_poly.pdbx_strand_id
1 'polypeptide(L)'
;MSFQQCEFNFGAKPFKFPPRDRNFESFNQFGSLTQDEKVILPRHERLQMLRQVQVQDDSCSLCFDSAAVATLQPCGHRGMCMDCAYQLEICPLCREAISGRISDIS
;
A
#
# COMPACT_ATOMS: atom_id res chain seq x y z
N MET A 1 -11.09 -17.25 -30.39
CA MET A 1 -11.57 -18.03 -29.23
C MET A 1 -12.59 -17.16 -28.50
N SER A 2 -13.86 -17.54 -28.49
CA SER A 2 -14.90 -16.81 -27.75
C SER A 2 -14.69 -17.04 -26.26
N PHE A 3 -14.33 -15.99 -25.52
CA PHE A 3 -14.26 -16.07 -24.07
C PHE A 3 -15.68 -16.28 -23.53
N GLN A 4 -15.96 -17.48 -23.02
CA GLN A 4 -17.22 -17.76 -22.35
C GLN A 4 -17.10 -17.27 -20.90
N GLN A 5 -17.86 -16.24 -20.55
CA GLN A 5 -17.96 -15.76 -19.19
C GLN A 5 -19.12 -16.48 -18.48
N CYS A 6 -18.88 -16.98 -17.28
CA CYS A 6 -19.89 -17.58 -16.43
C CYS A 6 -20.12 -16.66 -15.21
N GLU A 7 -21.36 -16.26 -14.98
CA GLU A 7 -21.76 -15.56 -13.75
C GLU A 7 -22.13 -16.59 -12.69
N PHE A 8 -21.43 -16.55 -11.55
CA PHE A 8 -21.74 -17.37 -10.39
C PHE A 8 -22.40 -16.51 -9.32
N ASN A 9 -23.58 -16.92 -8.85
CA ASN A 9 -24.24 -16.30 -7.71
C ASN A 9 -23.86 -17.07 -6.44
N PHE A 10 -23.04 -16.49 -5.56
CA PHE A 10 -22.69 -17.06 -4.24
C PHE A 10 -23.63 -16.57 -3.12
N GLY A 11 -24.86 -16.18 -3.47
CA GLY A 11 -25.85 -15.61 -2.56
C GLY A 11 -25.89 -14.08 -2.56
N ALA A 12 -25.40 -13.44 -3.62
CA ALA A 12 -25.66 -12.03 -3.90
C ALA A 12 -27.14 -11.76 -4.23
N LYS A 13 -27.81 -12.76 -4.82
CA LYS A 13 -29.25 -12.78 -5.09
C LYS A 13 -29.83 -14.08 -4.51
N PRO A 14 -31.15 -14.17 -4.21
CA PRO A 14 -31.78 -15.42 -3.83
C PRO A 14 -31.51 -16.53 -4.85
N PHE A 15 -31.16 -17.73 -4.37
CA PHE A 15 -30.87 -18.86 -5.25
C PHE A 15 -32.15 -19.29 -5.99
N LYS A 16 -32.05 -19.50 -7.31
CA LYS A 16 -33.16 -20.00 -8.13
C LYS A 16 -33.62 -21.40 -7.71
N PHE A 17 -32.66 -22.22 -7.27
CA PHE A 17 -32.89 -23.59 -6.81
C PHE A 17 -32.16 -23.83 -5.49
N PRO A 18 -32.71 -23.34 -4.36
CA PRO A 18 -32.10 -23.56 -3.06
C PRO A 18 -32.26 -25.03 -2.63
N PRO A 19 -31.30 -25.60 -1.87
CA PRO A 19 -31.46 -26.89 -1.20
C PRO A 19 -32.76 -26.93 -0.38
N ARG A 20 -33.51 -28.02 -0.51
CA ARG A 20 -34.79 -28.23 0.23
C ARG A 20 -34.65 -29.23 1.37
N ASP A 21 -33.58 -30.01 1.32
CA ASP A 21 -33.28 -31.15 2.18
C ASP A 21 -32.36 -30.78 3.36
N ARG A 22 -31.77 -29.58 3.34
CA ARG A 22 -30.84 -29.10 4.36
C ARG A 22 -30.93 -27.59 4.50
N ASN A 23 -30.60 -27.11 5.69
CA ASN A 23 -30.29 -25.70 5.89
C ASN A 23 -28.99 -25.37 5.14
N PHE A 24 -28.95 -24.21 4.50
CA PHE A 24 -27.76 -23.71 3.84
C PHE A 24 -27.60 -22.23 4.18
N GLU A 25 -26.36 -21.79 4.14
CA GLU A 25 -26.00 -20.41 4.38
C GLU A 25 -25.29 -19.83 3.16
N SER A 26 -25.40 -18.53 2.97
CA SER A 26 -24.72 -17.81 1.89
C SER A 26 -23.51 -17.06 2.43
N PHE A 27 -22.50 -16.83 1.57
CA PHE A 27 -21.31 -16.06 1.94
C PHE A 27 -21.66 -14.69 2.54
N ASN A 28 -22.70 -14.04 2.01
CA ASN A 28 -23.14 -12.72 2.47
C ASN A 28 -23.86 -12.72 3.82
N GLN A 29 -24.18 -13.88 4.42
CA GLN A 29 -24.73 -13.95 5.78
C GLN A 29 -23.66 -13.78 6.86
N PHE A 30 -22.37 -14.00 6.53
CA PHE A 30 -21.25 -13.91 7.48
C PHE A 30 -20.14 -12.97 7.01
N GLY A 31 -19.98 -12.78 5.70
CA GLY A 31 -19.07 -11.82 5.12
C GLY A 31 -19.77 -10.50 4.82
N SER A 32 -19.34 -9.42 5.47
CA SER A 32 -19.78 -8.07 5.13
C SER A 32 -18.58 -7.28 4.63
N LEU A 33 -18.75 -6.64 3.47
CA LEU A 33 -17.80 -5.69 2.92
C LEU A 33 -18.43 -4.30 2.99
N THR A 34 -17.61 -3.31 3.34
CA THR A 34 -17.94 -1.89 3.19
C THR A 34 -18.19 -1.55 1.72
N GLN A 35 -18.79 -0.39 1.46
CA GLN A 35 -19.07 0.03 0.09
C GLN A 35 -17.78 0.17 -0.73
N ASP A 36 -16.70 0.62 -0.09
CA ASP A 36 -15.39 0.77 -0.72
C ASP A 36 -14.73 -0.58 -1.04
N GLU A 37 -14.85 -1.56 -0.15
CA GLU A 37 -14.30 -2.91 -0.36
C GLU A 37 -15.04 -3.70 -1.46
N LYS A 38 -16.28 -3.32 -1.80
CA LYS A 38 -17.04 -3.92 -2.92
C LYS A 38 -16.58 -3.41 -4.28
N VAL A 39 -15.81 -2.33 -4.35
CA VAL A 39 -15.35 -1.75 -5.60
C VAL A 39 -14.18 -2.56 -6.15
N ILE A 40 -14.44 -3.35 -7.19
CA ILE A 40 -13.38 -4.00 -7.98
C ILE A 40 -12.99 -3.04 -9.11
N LEU A 41 -11.94 -2.25 -8.88
CA LEU A 41 -11.40 -1.35 -9.89
C LEU A 41 -10.67 -2.14 -10.98
N PRO A 42 -10.90 -1.83 -12.27
CA PRO A 42 -10.04 -2.29 -13.35
C PRO A 42 -8.57 -1.97 -13.06
N ARG A 43 -7.66 -2.87 -13.45
CA ARG A 43 -6.22 -2.73 -13.18
C ARG A 43 -5.67 -1.35 -13.57
N HIS A 44 -6.10 -0.81 -14.71
CA HIS A 44 -5.61 0.48 -15.21
C HIS A 44 -6.05 1.66 -14.33
N GLU A 45 -7.31 1.68 -13.87
CA GLU A 45 -7.82 2.70 -12.95
C GLU A 45 -7.11 2.62 -11.59
N ARG A 46 -6.95 1.41 -11.04
CA ARG A 46 -6.20 1.20 -9.80
C ARG A 46 -4.76 1.70 -9.91
N LEU A 47 -4.10 1.46 -11.04
CA LEU A 47 -2.75 1.97 -11.30
C LEU A 47 -2.71 3.49 -11.43
N GLN A 48 -3.74 4.11 -12.02
CA GLN A 48 -3.84 5.57 -12.11
C GLN A 48 -4.01 6.22 -10.74
N MET A 49 -4.84 5.65 -9.87
CA MET A 49 -4.99 6.12 -8.49
C MET A 49 -3.68 6.00 -7.70
N LEU A 50 -2.95 4.90 -7.83
CA LEU A 50 -1.63 4.74 -7.19
C LEU A 50 -0.61 5.78 -7.67
N ARG A 51 -0.70 6.23 -8.93
CA ARG A 51 0.14 7.34 -9.44
C ARG A 51 -0.27 8.70 -8.87
N GLN A 52 -1.53 8.85 -8.44
CA GLN A 52 -2.02 10.08 -7.80
C GLN A 52 -1.71 10.13 -6.30
N VAL A 53 -1.26 9.02 -5.68
CA VAL A 53 -0.69 9.06 -4.34
C VAL A 53 0.60 9.86 -4.43
N GLN A 54 0.49 11.16 -4.14
CA GLN A 54 1.63 12.05 -4.07
C GLN A 54 2.43 11.69 -2.82
N VAL A 55 3.56 11.05 -3.05
CA VAL A 55 4.65 11.01 -2.10
C VAL A 55 5.07 12.47 -1.89
N GLN A 56 5.04 12.95 -0.64
CA GLN A 56 5.42 14.34 -0.36
C GLN A 56 6.89 14.56 -0.78
N ASP A 57 7.19 15.72 -1.36
CA ASP A 57 8.53 16.04 -1.87
C ASP A 57 9.60 16.02 -0.76
N ASP A 58 9.19 16.15 0.50
CA ASP A 58 10.03 16.08 1.69
C ASP A 58 10.05 14.69 2.34
N SER A 59 9.51 13.65 1.70
CA SER A 59 9.53 12.29 2.24
C SER A 59 10.91 11.62 2.12
N CYS A 60 11.17 10.68 3.02
CA CYS A 60 12.37 9.86 3.03
C CYS A 60 12.50 9.07 1.72
N SER A 61 13.63 9.20 1.04
CA SER A 61 13.94 8.50 -0.21
C SER A 61 14.07 6.98 -0.09
N LEU A 62 14.04 6.43 1.13
CA LEU A 62 14.19 5.00 1.40
C LEU A 62 12.87 4.33 1.75
N CYS A 63 12.10 4.87 2.68
CA CYS A 63 10.80 4.31 3.07
C CYS A 63 9.61 4.93 2.36
N PHE A 64 9.75 6.14 1.79
CA PHE A 64 8.65 6.92 1.20
C PHE A 64 7.45 7.13 2.14
N ASP A 65 7.71 7.12 3.46
CA ASP A 65 6.70 7.18 4.51
C ASP A 65 6.91 8.43 5.37
N SER A 66 7.97 8.45 6.18
CA SER A 66 8.30 9.58 7.08
C SER A 66 9.06 10.71 6.37
N ALA A 67 8.98 11.92 6.92
CA ALA A 67 9.73 13.09 6.43
C ALA A 67 11.26 12.91 6.50
N ALA A 68 11.96 13.46 5.51
CA ALA A 68 13.40 13.41 5.30
C ALA A 68 14.15 14.43 6.19
N VAL A 69 14.09 14.21 7.50
CA VAL A 69 14.64 15.14 8.51
C VAL A 69 16.08 14.84 8.92
N ALA A 70 16.73 13.80 8.41
CA ALA A 70 18.07 13.41 8.84
C ALA A 70 19.17 14.06 7.97
N THR A 71 20.14 14.69 8.63
CA THR A 71 21.42 15.12 8.05
C THR A 71 22.54 14.19 8.50
N LEU A 72 23.26 13.58 7.55
CA LEU A 72 24.39 12.68 7.82
C LEU A 72 25.69 13.47 8.00
N GLN A 73 26.51 13.10 8.98
CA GLN A 73 27.85 13.66 9.19
C GLN A 73 28.94 12.62 8.90
N PRO A 74 30.10 13.02 8.34
CA PRO A 74 30.49 14.40 8.01
C PRO A 74 29.99 14.91 6.65
N CYS A 75 29.41 14.07 5.80
CA CYS A 75 29.16 14.40 4.40
C CYS A 75 28.03 15.41 4.14
N GLY A 76 27.18 15.70 5.13
CA GLY A 76 26.11 16.70 5.06
C GLY A 76 24.89 16.30 4.20
N HIS A 77 24.84 15.06 3.70
CA HIS A 77 23.75 14.61 2.83
C HIS A 77 22.43 14.43 3.61
N ARG A 78 21.34 14.87 2.98
CA ARG A 78 19.95 14.82 3.48
C ARG A 78 19.11 13.90 2.59
N GLY A 79 17.82 13.73 2.91
CA GLY A 79 16.89 12.93 2.10
C GLY A 79 16.45 11.61 2.75
N MET A 80 16.71 11.43 4.05
CA MET A 80 16.34 10.23 4.81
C MET A 80 15.60 10.64 6.09
N CYS A 81 14.67 9.82 6.56
CA CYS A 81 14.16 9.95 7.93
C CYS A 81 15.19 9.40 8.93
N MET A 82 14.99 9.69 10.22
CA MET A 82 15.91 9.23 11.27
C MET A 82 15.96 7.69 11.35
N ASP A 83 14.82 7.00 11.25
CA ASP A 83 14.75 5.53 11.35
C ASP A 83 15.52 4.83 10.23
N CYS A 84 15.42 5.34 9.01
CA CYS A 84 16.21 4.83 7.89
C CYS A 84 17.68 5.22 8.02
N ALA A 85 17.99 6.44 8.48
CA ALA A 85 19.37 6.87 8.67
C ALA A 85 20.12 6.01 9.70
N TYR A 86 19.47 5.56 10.78
CA TYR A 86 20.08 4.70 11.80
C TYR A 86 20.45 3.30 11.28
N GLN A 87 19.80 2.82 10.22
CA GLN A 87 20.10 1.51 9.61
C GLN A 87 21.31 1.54 8.67
N LEU A 88 21.86 2.73 8.37
CA LEU A 88 22.94 2.91 7.42
C LEU A 88 24.25 3.17 8.14
N GLU A 89 25.32 2.47 7.78
CA GLU A 89 26.69 2.79 8.25
C GLU A 89 27.44 3.70 7.27
N ILE A 90 27.01 3.70 6.01
CA ILE A 90 27.63 4.42 4.90
C ILE A 90 26.56 5.25 4.19
N CYS A 91 26.89 6.49 3.82
CA CYS A 91 25.99 7.38 3.12
C CYS A 91 25.62 6.79 1.73
N PRO A 92 24.33 6.62 1.39
CA PRO A 92 23.92 6.04 0.12
C PRO A 92 24.18 6.96 -1.08
N LEU A 93 24.38 8.27 -0.84
CA LEU A 93 24.57 9.28 -1.87
C LEU A 93 26.05 9.43 -2.28
N CYS A 94 26.97 9.45 -1.31
CA CYS A 94 28.40 9.70 -1.55
C CYS A 94 29.35 8.58 -1.10
N ARG A 95 28.82 7.55 -0.42
CA ARG A 95 29.59 6.41 0.13
C ARG A 95 30.60 6.75 1.23
N GLU A 96 30.50 7.93 1.83
CA GLU A 96 31.24 8.33 3.04
C GLU A 96 30.73 7.55 4.27
N ALA A 97 31.63 7.16 5.18
CA ALA A 97 31.24 6.54 6.44
C ALA A 97 30.49 7.54 7.35
N ILE A 98 29.38 7.10 7.94
CA ILE A 98 28.51 7.96 8.76
C ILE A 98 29.01 7.96 10.20
N SER A 99 29.49 9.11 10.67
CA SER A 99 29.92 9.32 12.06
C SER A 99 28.81 9.89 12.95
N GLY A 100 27.85 10.62 12.38
CA GLY A 100 26.77 11.28 13.12
C GLY A 100 25.51 11.45 12.30
N ARG A 101 24.36 11.59 12.99
CA ARG A 101 23.03 11.83 12.40
C ARG A 101 22.36 12.93 13.20
N ILE A 102 21.96 14.00 12.53
CA ILE A 102 21.29 15.14 13.15
C ILE A 102 19.86 15.18 12.63
N SER A 103 18.89 15.36 13.53
CA SER A 103 17.49 15.60 13.19
C SER A 103 17.26 17.09 12.96
N ASP A 104 16.82 17.46 11.77
CA ASP A 104 16.56 18.84 11.36
C ASP A 104 15.17 19.34 11.80
N ILE A 105 14.59 18.74 12.85
CA ILE A 105 13.29 19.14 13.39
C ILE A 105 13.51 20.41 14.21
N SER A 106 13.14 21.56 13.64
CA SER A 106 12.97 22.85 14.31
C SER A 106 11.58 22.98 14.90
#